data_AF-A0A820GQW0-F1
#
_entry.id   AF-A0A820GQW0-F1
#
_cell.length_a   1.000
_cell.length_b   1.000
_cell.length_c   1.000
_cell.angle_alpha   90.00
_cell.angle_beta   90.00
_cell.angle_gamma   90.00
#
_symmetry.space_group_name_H-M   'P 1'
#
loop_
_entity.id
_entity.type
_entity.pdbx_description
1 polymer ?
#
loop_
_entity_poly.entity_id
_entity_poly.type
_entity_poly.pdbx_seq_one_letter_code
_entity_poly.pdbx_strand_id
1 'polypeptide(L)'
;IEGVWKVKKGDLIPLSEQELVDCDKVDEGCNGGFMTDAYGQIINMSGLMTEADYKYEGKQHDQCLLDKTKIKVNIDGYLNITSDENEMAEWLANNAPISIGLNANMMQFYFRGIAHPHRTFCNPQGLNHGVLLVGYGVEGYYRLYRGDGTCGVNLMCSSAIVN
;
A
#
# COMPACT_ATOMS: atom_id res chain seq x y z
N ILE A 1 3.16 2.28 -5.28
CA ILE A 1 3.83 2.28 -6.61
C ILE A 1 3.80 3.66 -7.24
N GLU A 2 2.62 4.26 -7.38
CA GLU A 2 2.43 5.60 -7.95
C GLU A 2 3.37 6.66 -7.36
N GLY A 3 3.49 6.71 -6.03
CA GLY A 3 4.41 7.64 -5.35
C GLY A 3 5.88 7.41 -5.69
N VAL A 4 6.31 6.14 -5.75
CA VAL A 4 7.69 5.77 -6.15
C VAL A 4 7.93 6.18 -7.60
N TRP A 5 6.98 5.90 -8.50
CA TRP A 5 7.06 6.28 -9.90
C TRP A 5 7.14 7.79 -10.09
N LYS A 6 6.33 8.56 -9.37
CA LYS A 6 6.39 10.04 -9.38
C LYS A 6 7.76 10.56 -8.96
N VAL A 7 8.34 10.01 -7.89
CA VAL A 7 9.67 10.43 -7.40
C VAL A 7 10.77 10.09 -8.40
N LYS A 8 10.69 8.94 -9.07
CA LYS A 8 11.77 8.45 -9.96
C LYS A 8 11.64 8.90 -11.41
N LYS A 9 10.43 8.97 -11.93
CA LYS A 9 10.13 9.27 -13.35
C LYS A 9 9.49 10.63 -13.57
N GLY A 10 8.98 11.28 -12.52
CA GLY A 10 8.41 12.63 -12.58
C GLY A 10 6.91 12.69 -12.86
N ASP A 11 6.28 11.57 -13.22
CA ASP A 11 4.84 11.51 -13.54
C ASP A 11 4.05 10.83 -12.43
N LEU A 12 2.89 11.40 -12.08
CA LEU A 12 1.95 10.77 -11.15
C LEU A 12 0.81 10.20 -11.99
N ILE A 13 0.78 8.87 -12.12
CA ILE A 13 -0.16 8.16 -12.96
C ILE A 13 -1.04 7.32 -12.03
N PRO A 14 -2.36 7.52 -12.00
CA PRO A 14 -3.29 6.64 -11.31
C PRO A 14 -3.27 5.23 -11.91
N LEU A 15 -3.05 4.21 -11.09
CA LEU A 15 -2.91 2.81 -11.50
C LEU A 15 -4.12 1.98 -11.10
N SER A 16 -4.37 0.90 -11.85
CA SER A 16 -5.54 0.06 -11.62
C SER A 16 -5.34 -0.90 -10.44
N GLU A 17 -6.14 -0.74 -9.38
CA GLU A 17 -6.26 -1.79 -8.37
C GLU A 17 -7.08 -2.98 -8.89
N GLN A 18 -8.01 -2.75 -9.82
CA GLN A 18 -8.85 -3.81 -10.39
C GLN A 18 -8.02 -4.87 -11.12
N GLU A 19 -6.97 -4.45 -11.82
CA GLU A 19 -6.02 -5.35 -12.45
C GLU A 19 -5.43 -6.33 -11.42
N LEU A 20 -5.05 -5.85 -10.22
CA LEU A 20 -4.56 -6.72 -9.16
C LEU A 20 -5.66 -7.65 -8.63
N VAL A 21 -6.87 -7.13 -8.41
CA VAL A 21 -8.01 -7.93 -7.92
C VAL A 21 -8.35 -9.10 -8.86
N ASP A 22 -8.25 -8.89 -10.18
CA ASP A 22 -8.64 -9.88 -11.19
C ASP A 22 -7.48 -10.77 -11.65
N CYS A 23 -6.27 -10.21 -11.76
CA CYS A 23 -5.14 -10.85 -12.42
C CYS A 23 -4.12 -11.45 -11.46
N ASP A 24 -4.03 -10.95 -10.22
CA ASP A 24 -3.22 -11.61 -9.19
C ASP A 24 -3.82 -12.99 -8.89
N LYS A 25 -3.00 -14.05 -9.07
CA LYS A 25 -3.39 -15.44 -8.81
C LYS A 25 -2.78 -16.00 -7.53
N VAL A 26 -2.01 -15.20 -6.82
CA VAL A 26 -1.45 -15.52 -5.49
C VAL A 26 -2.35 -14.96 -4.40
N ASP A 27 -2.78 -13.71 -4.56
CA ASP A 27 -3.77 -13.07 -3.69
C ASP A 27 -5.19 -13.54 -4.00
N GLU A 28 -6.13 -13.28 -3.08
CA GLU A 28 -7.52 -13.78 -3.14
C GLU A 28 -8.52 -12.67 -3.55
N GLY A 29 -8.05 -11.68 -4.32
CA GLY A 29 -8.87 -10.58 -4.82
C GLY A 29 -9.64 -9.87 -3.71
N CYS A 30 -10.97 -9.94 -3.74
CA CYS A 30 -11.82 -9.31 -2.73
C CYS A 30 -11.73 -9.95 -1.33
N ASN A 31 -11.15 -11.14 -1.19
CA ASN A 31 -11.01 -11.81 0.10
C ASN A 31 -9.70 -11.43 0.83
N GLY A 32 -8.85 -10.63 0.19
CA GLY A 32 -7.62 -10.11 0.76
C GLY A 32 -6.38 -10.56 0.01
N GLY A 33 -5.24 -10.11 0.52
CA GLY A 33 -3.93 -10.33 -0.08
C GLY A 33 -2.84 -9.55 0.63
N PHE A 34 -1.60 -9.74 0.20
CA PHE A 34 -0.44 -9.05 0.75
C PHE A 34 0.26 -8.17 -0.30
N MET A 35 0.67 -6.97 0.11
CA MET A 35 1.32 -6.01 -0.80
C MET A 35 2.59 -6.58 -1.45
N THR A 36 3.32 -7.47 -0.77
CA THR A 36 4.52 -8.13 -1.31
C THR A 36 4.20 -9.14 -2.42
N ASP A 37 3.07 -9.85 -2.30
CA ASP A 37 2.62 -10.81 -3.30
C ASP A 37 2.14 -10.07 -4.55
N ALA A 38 1.36 -9.00 -4.35
CA ALA A 38 0.99 -8.05 -5.40
C ALA A 38 2.21 -7.47 -6.13
N TYR A 39 3.27 -7.04 -5.42
CA TYR A 39 4.51 -6.59 -6.09
C TYR A 39 5.12 -7.68 -6.97
N GLY A 40 5.16 -8.92 -6.48
CA GLY A 40 5.62 -10.07 -7.26
C GLY A 40 4.80 -10.28 -8.52
N GLN A 41 3.47 -10.20 -8.43
CA GLN A 41 2.61 -10.35 -9.60
C GLN A 41 2.73 -9.21 -10.59
N ILE A 42 2.92 -7.97 -10.14
CA ILE A 42 3.15 -6.84 -11.04
C ILE A 42 4.41 -7.05 -11.88
N ILE A 43 5.48 -7.58 -11.27
CA ILE A 43 6.71 -7.93 -11.99
C ILE A 43 6.41 -9.04 -13.02
N ASN A 44 5.67 -10.08 -12.65
CA ASN A 44 5.29 -11.17 -13.56
C ASN A 44 4.42 -10.69 -14.74
N MET A 45 3.51 -9.75 -14.48
CA MET A 45 2.63 -9.13 -15.48
C MET A 45 3.36 -8.10 -16.36
N SER A 46 4.61 -7.78 -16.03
CA SER A 46 5.46 -6.76 -16.67
C SER A 46 5.03 -5.31 -16.40
N GLY A 47 4.15 -5.08 -15.43
CA GLY A 47 3.68 -3.76 -15.02
C GLY A 47 2.18 -3.71 -14.72
N LEU A 48 1.66 -2.49 -14.70
CA LEU A 48 0.27 -2.13 -14.45
C LEU A 48 -0.26 -1.18 -15.52
N MET A 49 -1.54 -1.35 -15.85
CA MET A 49 -2.37 -0.42 -16.59
C MET A 49 -2.81 0.75 -15.70
N THR A 50 -3.34 1.79 -16.33
CA THR A 50 -3.91 2.94 -15.60
C THR A 50 -5.30 2.64 -15.07
N GLU A 51 -5.71 3.34 -14.02
CA GLU A 51 -7.08 3.29 -13.51
C GLU A 51 -8.12 3.66 -14.60
N ALA A 52 -7.74 4.54 -15.55
CA ALA A 52 -8.64 4.90 -16.64
C ALA A 52 -8.86 3.76 -17.66
N ASP A 53 -7.83 2.92 -17.88
CA ASP A 53 -7.87 1.81 -18.83
C ASP A 53 -8.46 0.54 -18.24
N TYR A 54 -8.35 0.33 -16.92
CA TYR A 54 -8.92 -0.79 -16.18
C TYR A 54 -9.49 -0.28 -14.85
N LYS A 55 -10.76 0.12 -14.87
CA LYS A 55 -11.41 0.82 -13.76
C LYS A 55 -11.73 -0.08 -12.58
N TYR A 56 -11.67 0.47 -11.37
CA TYR A 56 -12.13 -0.21 -10.16
C TYR A 56 -13.65 -0.41 -10.11
N GLU A 57 -14.07 -1.65 -9.87
CA GLU A 57 -15.48 -2.05 -9.75
C GLU A 57 -15.85 -2.60 -8.37
N GLY A 58 -14.87 -2.77 -7.47
CA GLY A 58 -15.14 -3.24 -6.10
C GLY A 58 -15.64 -4.69 -5.99
N LYS A 59 -15.40 -5.49 -7.02
CA LYS A 59 -15.70 -6.92 -7.08
C LYS A 59 -14.63 -7.62 -7.91
N GLN A 60 -14.39 -8.89 -7.64
CA GLN A 60 -13.53 -9.72 -8.47
C GLN A 60 -14.29 -10.27 -9.67
N HIS A 61 -13.69 -10.18 -10.85
CA HIS A 61 -14.19 -10.78 -12.07
C HIS A 61 -13.62 -12.18 -12.27
N ASP A 62 -14.34 -13.03 -13.01
CA ASP A 62 -13.85 -14.34 -13.43
C ASP A 62 -12.68 -14.23 -14.43
N GLN A 63 -12.59 -13.10 -15.14
CA GLN A 63 -11.60 -12.87 -16.19
C GLN A 63 -10.66 -11.73 -15.83
N CYS A 64 -9.37 -11.99 -16.03
CA CYS A 64 -8.33 -10.96 -16.04
C CYS A 64 -8.31 -10.28 -17.41
N LEU A 65 -8.53 -8.96 -17.44
CA LEU A 65 -8.57 -8.16 -18.67
C LEU A 65 -7.26 -7.41 -18.96
N LEU A 66 -6.14 -7.89 -18.41
CA LEU A 66 -4.82 -7.33 -18.65
C LEU A 66 -4.50 -7.24 -20.15
N ASP A 67 -4.32 -6.01 -20.62
CA ASP A 67 -3.80 -5.71 -21.95
C ASP A 67 -2.36 -5.20 -21.82
N LYS A 68 -1.40 -6.06 -22.16
CA LYS A 68 0.03 -5.74 -22.09
C LYS A 68 0.42 -4.52 -22.93
N THR A 69 -0.36 -4.17 -23.96
CA THR A 69 -0.08 -3.00 -24.80
C THR A 69 -0.45 -1.68 -24.11
N LYS A 70 -1.23 -1.75 -23.03
CA LYS A 70 -1.69 -0.59 -22.25
C LYS A 70 -0.96 -0.41 -20.92
N ILE A 71 -0.02 -1.28 -20.58
CA ILE A 71 0.84 -1.12 -19.40
C ILE A 71 1.56 0.24 -19.48
N LYS A 72 1.49 1.01 -18.39
CA LYS A 72 2.12 2.34 -18.28
C LYS A 72 3.23 2.41 -17.24
N VAL A 73 3.14 1.60 -16.19
CA VAL A 73 4.09 1.63 -15.08
C VAL A 73 4.56 0.22 -14.79
N ASN A 74 5.86 0.07 -14.57
CA ASN A 74 6.47 -1.17 -14.12
C ASN A 74 7.34 -0.91 -12.89
N ILE A 75 7.63 -1.98 -12.15
CA ILE A 75 8.55 -1.94 -11.00
C ILE A 75 9.65 -2.96 -11.22
N ASP A 76 10.85 -2.67 -10.71
CA ASP A 76 12.03 -3.54 -10.85
C ASP A 76 12.15 -4.55 -9.71
N GLY A 77 11.41 -4.32 -8.63
CA GLY A 77 11.47 -5.11 -7.42
C GLY A 77 10.66 -4.47 -6.29
N TYR A 78 10.84 -5.01 -5.10
CA TYR A 78 10.34 -4.45 -3.86
C TYR A 78 11.30 -4.78 -2.72
N LEU A 79 11.18 -4.03 -1.63
CA LEU A 79 11.90 -4.31 -0.40
C LEU A 79 10.97 -4.22 0.80
N ASN A 80 11.30 -4.98 1.83
CA ASN A 80 10.73 -4.78 3.16
C ASN A 80 11.48 -3.64 3.84
N ILE A 81 10.72 -2.73 4.41
CA ILE A 81 11.24 -1.65 5.24
C ILE A 81 11.38 -2.16 6.66
N THR A 82 12.40 -1.65 7.36
CA THR A 82 12.62 -1.84 8.80
C THR A 82 11.36 -1.60 9.64
N SER A 83 11.31 -2.22 10.81
CA SER A 83 10.26 -2.02 11.81
C SER A 83 10.58 -0.90 12.81
N ASP A 84 11.71 -0.21 12.66
CA ASP A 84 12.02 0.99 13.43
C ASP A 84 11.27 2.21 12.84
N GLU A 85 10.37 2.81 13.62
CA GLU A 85 9.53 3.93 13.16
C GLU A 85 10.32 5.23 12.88
N ASN A 86 11.56 5.36 13.35
CA ASN A 86 12.42 6.49 12.99
C ASN A 86 13.06 6.25 11.63
N GLU A 87 13.59 5.05 11.39
CA GLU A 87 14.13 4.68 10.08
C GLU A 87 13.02 4.66 9.01
N MET A 88 11.79 4.24 9.35
CA MET A 88 10.63 4.38 8.46
C MET A 88 10.34 5.85 8.12
N ALA A 89 10.38 6.75 9.11
CA ALA A 89 10.17 8.18 8.88
C ALA A 89 11.28 8.78 8.01
N GLU A 90 12.53 8.40 8.24
CA GLU A 90 13.67 8.78 7.40
C GLU A 90 13.50 8.28 5.96
N TRP A 91 13.07 7.02 5.78
CA TRP A 91 12.78 6.47 4.45
C TRP A 91 11.71 7.29 3.73
N LEU A 92 10.58 7.58 4.39
CA LEU A 92 9.50 8.39 3.81
C LEU A 92 9.99 9.78 3.37
N ALA A 93 10.81 10.43 4.19
CA ALA A 93 11.30 11.78 3.91
C ALA A 93 12.19 11.83 2.66
N ASN A 94 13.00 10.79 2.46
CA ASN A 94 14.04 10.78 1.44
C ASN A 94 13.68 10.00 0.17
N ASN A 95 12.67 9.13 0.24
CA ASN A 95 12.32 8.22 -0.85
C ASN A 95 10.87 8.41 -1.28
N ALA A 96 9.98 7.53 -0.84
CA ALA A 96 8.63 7.42 -1.35
C ALA A 96 7.69 6.85 -0.27
N PRO A 97 6.36 6.94 -0.47
CA PRO A 97 5.37 6.35 0.41
C PRO A 97 5.59 4.85 0.65
N ILE A 98 5.28 4.39 1.86
CA ILE A 98 5.43 2.99 2.29
C ILE A 98 4.07 2.33 2.38
N SER A 99 3.93 1.14 1.79
CA SER A 99 2.78 0.27 2.03
C SER A 99 2.91 -0.39 3.40
N ILE A 100 1.94 -0.17 4.28
CA ILE A 100 1.94 -0.70 5.64
C ILE A 100 0.69 -1.56 5.92
N GLY A 101 0.84 -2.57 6.76
CA GLY A 101 -0.28 -3.24 7.42
C GLY A 101 -0.57 -2.61 8.80
N LEU A 102 -1.84 -2.53 9.18
CA LEU A 102 -2.26 -2.15 10.54
C LEU A 102 -3.55 -2.85 10.96
N ASN A 103 -3.85 -2.79 12.25
CA ASN A 103 -5.14 -3.18 12.81
C ASN A 103 -6.15 -2.03 12.68
N ALA A 104 -7.20 -2.20 11.88
CA ALA A 104 -8.17 -1.15 11.56
C ALA A 104 -9.42 -1.13 12.45
N ASN A 105 -9.50 -1.94 13.51
CA ASN A 105 -10.73 -2.11 14.31
C ASN A 105 -11.32 -0.79 14.84
N MET A 106 -10.45 0.17 15.18
CA MET A 106 -10.87 1.48 15.72
C MET A 106 -10.98 2.58 14.65
N MET A 107 -10.59 2.31 13.40
CA MET A 107 -10.58 3.33 12.34
C MET A 107 -11.97 3.83 11.98
N GLN A 108 -13.01 2.98 12.06
CA GLN A 108 -14.38 3.34 11.73
C GLN A 108 -14.93 4.54 12.53
N PHE A 109 -14.38 4.79 13.72
CA PHE A 109 -14.83 5.88 14.62
C PHE A 109 -13.90 7.10 14.58
N TYR A 110 -12.88 7.10 13.72
CA TYR A 110 -11.98 8.23 13.62
C TYR A 110 -12.70 9.45 13.06
N PHE A 111 -12.50 10.59 13.73
CA PHE A 111 -13.07 11.87 13.30
C PHE A 111 -12.00 12.95 13.11
N ARG A 112 -11.09 13.10 14.09
CA ARG A 112 -9.99 14.07 14.04
C ARG A 112 -8.93 13.75 15.10
N GLY A 113 -7.84 14.52 15.07
CA GLY A 113 -6.75 14.42 16.02
C GLY A 113 -5.73 13.35 15.63
N ILE A 114 -4.86 13.01 16.57
CA ILE A 114 -3.91 11.92 16.44
C ILE A 114 -4.52 10.72 17.18
N ALA A 115 -4.84 9.67 16.45
CA ALA A 115 -5.39 8.44 16.99
C ALA A 115 -4.29 7.69 17.76
N HIS A 116 -4.58 7.38 19.03
CA HIS A 116 -3.73 6.54 19.88
C HIS A 116 -4.63 5.57 20.66
N PRO A 117 -5.31 4.63 19.97
CA PRO A 117 -6.18 3.68 20.65
C PRO A 117 -5.37 2.75 21.56
N HIS A 118 -5.96 2.37 22.68
CA HIS A 118 -5.34 1.40 23.58
C HIS A 118 -5.12 0.05 22.86
N ARG A 119 -4.01 -0.64 23.16
CA ARG A 119 -3.60 -1.89 22.51
C ARG A 119 -4.66 -3.00 22.53
N THR A 120 -5.56 -2.98 23.51
CA THR A 120 -6.69 -3.94 23.59
C THR A 120 -7.69 -3.78 22.45
N PHE A 121 -7.86 -2.55 21.94
CA PHE A 121 -8.78 -2.27 20.84
C PHE A 121 -8.10 -2.31 19.48
N CYS A 122 -6.79 -2.09 19.46
CA CYS A 122 -5.95 -2.05 18.27
C CYS A 122 -4.71 -2.92 18.48
N ASN A 123 -4.91 -4.23 18.59
CA ASN A 123 -3.84 -5.18 18.89
C ASN A 123 -2.80 -5.14 17.75
N PRO A 124 -1.52 -4.75 18.01
CA PRO A 124 -0.52 -4.62 16.97
C PRO A 124 -0.31 -5.92 16.17
N GLN A 125 -0.47 -7.08 16.79
CA GLN A 125 -0.28 -8.38 16.14
C GLN A 125 -1.49 -8.80 15.28
N GLY A 126 -2.63 -8.11 15.39
CA GLY A 126 -3.85 -8.40 14.63
C GLY A 126 -3.99 -7.52 13.40
N LEU A 127 -2.97 -7.48 12.54
CA LEU A 127 -3.03 -6.73 11.28
C LEU A 127 -4.17 -7.27 10.41
N ASN A 128 -4.99 -6.37 9.86
CA ASN A 128 -6.13 -6.76 9.03
C ASN A 128 -6.44 -5.77 7.91
N HIS A 129 -5.61 -4.74 7.73
CA HIS A 129 -5.84 -3.71 6.73
C HIS A 129 -4.52 -3.18 6.18
N GLY A 130 -4.38 -3.21 4.85
CA GLY A 130 -3.28 -2.55 4.15
C GLY A 130 -3.62 -1.08 3.86
N VAL A 131 -2.72 -0.18 4.20
CA VAL A 131 -2.84 1.26 3.92
C VAL A 131 -1.51 1.83 3.42
N LEU A 132 -1.53 3.10 2.99
CA LEU A 132 -0.34 3.81 2.53
C LEU A 132 0.11 4.85 3.55
N LEU A 133 1.34 4.73 4.04
CA LEU A 133 1.99 5.76 4.83
C LEU A 133 2.57 6.81 3.88
N VAL A 134 1.98 8.01 3.88
CA VAL A 134 2.31 9.10 2.93
C VAL A 134 3.06 10.28 3.56
N GLY A 135 3.23 10.28 4.88
CA GLY A 135 3.95 11.32 5.60
C GLY A 135 3.95 11.10 7.10
N TYR A 136 4.60 12.00 7.81
CA TYR A 136 4.60 12.08 9.28
C TYR A 136 4.55 13.55 9.72
N GLY A 137 4.07 13.79 10.93
CA GLY A 137 3.87 15.14 11.47
C GLY A 137 2.54 15.21 12.22
N VAL A 138 1.95 16.40 12.25
CA VAL A 138 0.69 16.66 12.99
C VAL A 138 -0.49 17.00 12.08
N GLU A 139 -0.27 17.03 10.77
CA GLU A 139 -1.27 17.29 9.72
C GLU A 139 -1.43 16.06 8.82
N GLY A 140 -2.60 15.90 8.20
CA GLY A 140 -2.90 14.78 7.30
C GLY A 140 -4.35 14.29 7.40
N TYR A 141 -4.58 13.12 6.82
CA TYR A 141 -5.90 12.48 6.69
C TYR A 141 -6.28 11.72 7.97
N TYR A 142 -5.86 10.46 8.04
CA TYR A 142 -5.88 9.64 9.24
C TYR A 142 -4.49 9.72 9.90
N ARG A 143 -4.42 10.30 11.09
CA ARG A 143 -3.15 10.45 11.83
C ARG A 143 -3.13 9.43 12.95
N LEU A 144 -2.09 8.61 12.98
CA LEU A 144 -1.84 7.66 14.06
C LEU A 144 -0.63 8.11 14.87
N TYR A 145 -0.62 7.82 16.16
CA TYR A 145 0.55 8.04 17.01
C TYR A 145 1.75 7.22 16.50
N ARG A 146 2.92 7.85 16.48
CA ARG A 146 4.20 7.27 16.05
C ARG A 146 5.12 7.09 17.26
N GLY A 147 5.78 5.94 17.35
CA GLY A 147 6.89 5.69 18.27
C GLY A 147 6.68 4.54 19.26
N ASP A 148 5.54 3.84 19.23
CA ASP A 148 5.27 2.67 20.08
C ASP A 148 4.68 1.47 19.31
N GLY A 149 4.69 1.52 17.97
CA GLY A 149 4.05 0.52 17.10
C GLY A 149 2.53 0.52 17.23
N THR A 150 1.90 1.68 17.42
CA THR A 150 0.44 1.81 17.53
C THR A 150 -0.24 1.04 16.40
N CYS A 151 -1.20 0.17 16.73
CA CYS A 151 -1.92 -0.68 15.77
C CYS A 151 -1.05 -1.57 14.85
N GLY A 152 0.24 -1.75 15.16
CA GLY A 152 1.15 -2.59 14.39
C GLY A 152 1.66 -1.97 13.08
N VAL A 153 1.58 -0.63 12.94
CA VAL A 153 1.98 0.08 11.70
C VAL A 153 3.39 -0.19 11.21
N ASN A 154 4.27 -0.66 12.10
CA ASN A 154 5.67 -0.94 11.81
C ASN A 154 5.96 -2.43 11.57
N LEU A 155 4.95 -3.31 11.57
CA LEU A 155 5.14 -4.76 11.51
C LEU A 155 5.14 -5.33 10.09
N MET A 156 4.53 -4.64 9.14
CA MET A 156 4.45 -5.06 7.74
C MET A 156 4.67 -3.85 6.84
N CYS A 157 5.92 -3.51 6.59
CA CYS A 157 6.28 -2.30 5.85
C CYS A 157 7.03 -2.68 4.59
N SER A 158 6.61 -2.16 3.44
CA SER A 158 7.25 -2.47 2.16
C SER A 158 7.15 -1.32 1.16
N SER A 159 8.10 -1.24 0.25
CA SER A 159 8.08 -0.28 -0.86
C SER A 159 8.50 -0.96 -2.15
N ALA A 160 7.88 -0.56 -3.26
CA ALA A 160 8.35 -0.92 -4.59
C ALA A 160 9.67 -0.21 -4.92
N ILE A 161 10.42 -0.80 -5.85
CA ILE A 161 11.65 -0.26 -6.43
C ILE A 161 11.38 0.10 -7.88
N VAL A 162 11.77 1.32 -8.27
CA VAL A 162 11.76 1.82 -9.65
C VAL A 162 13.11 2.47 -9.91
N ASN A 163 13.77 2.08 -10.99
CA ASN A 163 15.03 2.62 -11.49
C ASN A 163 14.79 3.48 -12.73
#